data_AF-A0A937WJE5-F1
#
_entry.id   AF-A0A937WJE5-F1
#
_cell.length_a   1.000
_cell.length_b   1.000
_cell.length_c   1.000
_cell.angle_alpha   90.00
_cell.angle_beta   90.00
_cell.angle_gamma   90.00
#
_symmetry.space_group_name_H-M   'P 1'
#
loop_
_entity.id
_entity.type
_entity.pdbx_description
1 polymer ?
#
loop_
_entity_poly.entity_id
_entity_poly.type
_entity_poly.pdbx_seq_one_letter_code
_entity_poly.pdbx_strand_id
1 'polypeptide(L)'
;MDAHGVYISGSYAYLAGGGGGLRVIDVSSPENPEEVGFYDTPGVAEGVYVSGGLIYVENGGEGLYILRYTGGGEPFYGDVSGNGEITAFDAALILQVVVGILHLGDTE
;
A
#
# COMPACT_ATOMS: atom_id res chain seq x y z
N MET A 1 -17.31 6.15 -13.32
CA MET A 1 -17.83 4.99 -12.56
C MET A 1 -16.57 4.27 -12.17
N ASP A 2 -16.05 4.60 -10.99
CA ASP A 2 -14.67 4.29 -10.67
C ASP A 2 -14.65 2.88 -10.11
N ALA A 3 -14.21 1.94 -10.95
CA ALA A 3 -13.98 0.58 -10.53
C ALA A 3 -12.68 0.56 -9.72
N HIS A 4 -12.79 0.89 -8.43
CA HIS A 4 -11.68 0.80 -7.49
C HIS A 4 -11.23 -0.65 -7.34
N GLY A 5 -9.97 -0.92 -7.68
CA GLY A 5 -9.39 -2.26 -7.56
C GLY A 5 -9.29 -2.73 -6.11
N VAL A 6 -9.56 -4.02 -5.89
CA VAL A 6 -9.26 -4.72 -4.64
C VAL A 6 -8.42 -5.95 -4.94
N TYR A 7 -7.40 -6.19 -4.13
CA TYR A 7 -6.58 -7.40 -4.20
C TYR A 7 -6.47 -8.01 -2.80
N ILE A 8 -6.65 -9.32 -2.67
CA ILE A 8 -6.50 -10.04 -1.39
C ILE A 8 -5.26 -10.92 -1.46
N SER A 9 -4.36 -10.76 -0.47
CA SER A 9 -3.18 -11.61 -0.30
C SER A 9 -3.06 -12.05 1.15
N GLY A 10 -3.30 -13.33 1.40
CA GLY A 10 -3.34 -13.87 2.77
C GLY A 10 -4.47 -13.23 3.58
N SER A 11 -4.13 -12.68 4.75
CA SER A 11 -5.08 -11.99 5.63
C SER A 11 -5.24 -10.51 5.33
N TYR A 12 -4.69 -9.99 4.22
CA TYR A 12 -4.74 -8.57 3.92
C TYR A 12 -5.47 -8.29 2.60
N ALA A 13 -6.31 -7.26 2.60
CA ALA A 13 -6.91 -6.67 1.43
C ALA A 13 -6.23 -5.33 1.12
N TYR A 14 -5.90 -5.12 -0.14
CA TYR A 14 -5.29 -3.91 -0.68
C TYR A 14 -6.32 -3.25 -1.57
N LEU A 15 -6.63 -1.98 -1.33
CA LEU A 15 -7.66 -1.25 -2.07
C LEU A 15 -7.06 -0.01 -2.72
N ALA A 16 -7.41 0.19 -3.99
CA ALA A 16 -7.22 1.45 -4.68
C ALA A 16 -8.38 2.39 -4.31
N GLY A 17 -8.23 3.17 -3.24
CA GLY A 17 -9.28 4.00 -2.65
C GLY A 17 -9.58 5.32 -3.39
N GLY A 18 -9.24 5.41 -4.68
CA GLY A 18 -9.41 6.64 -5.45
C GLY A 18 -8.57 7.78 -4.88
N GLY A 19 -9.23 8.91 -4.55
CA GLY A 19 -8.58 10.06 -3.91
C GLY A 19 -8.02 9.79 -2.51
N GLY A 20 -8.33 8.64 -1.90
CA GLY A 20 -7.74 8.19 -0.64
C GLY A 20 -6.48 7.31 -0.81
N GLY A 21 -5.97 7.18 -2.03
CA GLY A 21 -4.76 6.40 -2.32
C GLY A 21 -4.88 4.91 -2.06
N LEU A 22 -3.77 4.26 -1.71
CA LEU A 22 -3.75 2.84 -1.36
C LEU A 22 -4.16 2.64 0.09
N ARG A 23 -5.05 1.68 0.34
CA ARG A 23 -5.46 1.25 1.68
C ARG A 23 -5.10 -0.22 1.91
N VAL A 24 -4.61 -0.54 3.09
CA VAL A 24 -4.24 -1.89 3.51
C VAL A 24 -5.10 -2.26 4.71
N ILE A 25 -5.94 -3.28 4.53
CA ILE A 25 -6.93 -3.72 5.49
C ILE A 25 -6.58 -5.13 5.94
N ASP A 26 -6.44 -5.35 7.24
CA ASP A 26 -6.45 -6.69 7.82
C ASP A 26 -7.89 -7.23 7.77
N VAL A 27 -8.04 -8.36 7.08
CA VAL A 27 -9.29 -9.10 6.90
C VAL A 27 -9.21 -10.51 7.51
N SER A 28 -8.26 -10.74 8.43
CA SER A 28 -8.13 -11.97 9.21
C SER A 28 -9.38 -12.30 10.01
N SER A 29 -10.09 -11.27 10.47
CA SER A 29 -11.44 -11.36 11.05
C SER A 29 -12.46 -10.75 10.08
N PRO A 30 -13.16 -11.56 9.26
CA PRO A 30 -14.10 -11.03 8.26
C PRO A 30 -15.26 -10.22 8.85
N GLU A 31 -15.60 -10.42 10.13
CA GLU A 31 -16.65 -9.68 10.83
C GLU A 31 -16.16 -8.31 11.35
N ASN A 32 -14.84 -8.12 11.46
CA ASN A 32 -14.23 -6.89 11.95
C ASN A 32 -12.95 -6.57 11.18
N PRO A 33 -13.06 -6.19 9.89
CA PRO A 33 -11.90 -5.76 9.12
C PRO A 33 -11.34 -4.44 9.67
N GLU A 34 -10.02 -4.32 9.73
CA GLU A 34 -9.33 -3.16 10.30
C GLU A 34 -8.32 -2.58 9.31
N GLU A 35 -8.29 -1.26 9.17
CA GLU A 35 -7.26 -0.61 8.39
C GLU A 35 -5.94 -0.55 9.17
N VAL A 36 -4.93 -1.23 8.64
CA VAL A 36 -3.61 -1.36 9.27
C VAL A 36 -2.54 -0.53 8.58
N GLY A 37 -2.84 0.07 7.43
CA GLY A 37 -1.93 0.97 6.73
C GLY A 37 -2.57 1.69 5.55
N PHE A 38 -1.93 2.79 5.14
CA PHE A 38 -2.34 3.55 3.96
C PHE A 38 -1.14 4.24 3.31
N TYR A 39 -1.31 4.64 2.05
CA TYR A 39 -0.42 5.53 1.34
C TYR A 39 -1.23 6.47 0.46
N ASP A 40 -1.16 7.76 0.75
CA ASP A 40 -1.80 8.79 -0.05
C ASP A 40 -1.04 8.97 -1.36
N THR A 41 -1.59 8.44 -2.46
CA THR A 41 -1.04 8.67 -3.78
C THR A 41 -1.28 10.12 -4.19
N PRO A 42 -0.33 10.78 -4.90
CA PRO A 42 -0.51 12.17 -5.35
C PRO A 42 -1.58 12.36 -6.45
N GLY A 43 -2.35 11.31 -6.77
CA GLY A 43 -3.48 11.31 -7.70
C GLY A 43 -4.53 10.27 -7.30
N VAL A 44 -5.41 9.91 -8.24
CA VAL A 44 -6.47 8.92 -8.01
C VAL A 44 -5.92 7.50 -8.17
N ALA A 45 -5.92 6.72 -7.08
CA ALA A 45 -5.63 5.29 -7.15
C ALA A 45 -6.80 4.55 -7.83
N GLU A 46 -6.56 4.01 -9.01
CA GLU A 46 -7.57 3.35 -9.85
C GLU A 46 -7.44 1.82 -9.78
N GLY A 47 -6.21 1.31 -9.81
CA GLY A 47 -5.92 -0.12 -9.83
C GLY A 47 -4.95 -0.55 -8.74
N VAL A 48 -5.08 -1.78 -8.28
CA VAL A 48 -4.11 -2.42 -7.37
C VAL A 48 -3.85 -3.87 -7.79
N TYR A 49 -2.58 -4.26 -7.76
CA TYR A 49 -2.14 -5.63 -7.97
C TYR A 49 -1.04 -5.96 -6.97
N VAL A 50 -0.97 -7.20 -6.48
CA VAL A 50 0.09 -7.62 -5.55
C VAL A 50 0.81 -8.85 -6.10
N SER A 51 2.14 -8.82 -6.07
CA SER A 51 2.98 -9.95 -6.47
C SER A 51 4.32 -9.90 -5.74
N GLY A 52 4.79 -11.04 -5.22
CA GLY A 52 6.09 -11.13 -4.55
C GLY A 52 6.26 -10.18 -3.35
N GLY A 53 5.16 -9.83 -2.67
CA GLY A 53 5.16 -8.86 -1.57
C GLY A 53 5.35 -7.40 -2.03
N LEU A 54 5.19 -7.13 -3.33
CA LEU A 54 5.11 -5.78 -3.88
C LEU A 54 3.66 -5.47 -4.25
N ILE A 55 3.25 -4.23 -4.02
CA ILE A 55 1.94 -3.68 -4.29
C ILE A 55 2.11 -2.66 -5.41
N TYR A 56 1.43 -2.89 -6.51
CA TYR A 56 1.43 -2.06 -7.70
C TYR A 56 0.15 -1.23 -7.67
N VAL A 57 0.28 0.10 -7.65
CA VAL A 57 -0.86 1.02 -7.61
C VAL A 57 -0.84 1.88 -8.86
N GLU A 58 -1.87 1.71 -9.69
CA GLU A 58 -2.09 2.58 -10.85
C GLU A 58 -2.71 3.88 -10.37
N ASN A 59 -2.02 4.98 -10.63
CA ASN A 59 -2.44 6.31 -10.25
C ASN A 59 -2.77 7.12 -11.50
N GLY A 60 -4.07 7.36 -11.73
CA GLY A 60 -4.58 7.99 -12.94
C GLY A 60 -3.90 9.35 -13.18
N GLY A 61 -3.11 9.43 -14.26
CA GLY A 61 -2.37 10.64 -14.66
C GLY A 61 -0.97 10.81 -14.05
N GLU A 62 -0.58 10.01 -13.07
CA GLU A 62 0.68 10.15 -12.31
C GLU A 62 1.61 8.93 -12.42
N GLY A 63 1.17 7.87 -13.12
CA GLY A 63 1.94 6.67 -13.38
C GLY A 63 1.74 5.55 -12.36
N LEU A 64 2.66 4.58 -12.36
CA LEU A 64 2.62 3.39 -11.53
C LEU A 64 3.50 3.55 -10.28
N TYR A 65 2.92 3.29 -9.11
CA TYR A 65 3.61 3.26 -7.83
C TYR A 65 3.86 1.82 -7.40
N ILE A 66 5.09 1.51 -6.99
CA ILE A 66 5.47 0.18 -6.50
C ILE A 66 5.86 0.30 -5.03
N LEU A 67 5.02 -0.29 -4.20
CA LEU A 67 5.05 -0.19 -2.75
C LEU A 67 5.29 -1.58 -2.14
N ARG A 68 5.69 -1.64 -0.88
CA ARG A 68 5.71 -2.86 -0.10
C ARG A 68 5.11 -2.59 1.26
N TYR A 69 4.19 -3.45 1.67
CA TYR A 69 3.76 -3.52 3.06
C TYR A 69 4.78 -4.32 3.86
N THR A 70 5.36 -3.69 4.89
CA THR A 70 6.41 -4.28 5.72
C THR A 70 5.89 -4.84 7.04
N GLY A 71 4.61 -4.65 7.34
CA GLY A 71 3.97 -5.06 8.60
C GLY A 71 3.45 -3.87 9.39
N GLY A 72 2.40 -4.13 10.18
CA GLY A 72 1.62 -3.15 10.92
C GLY A 72 0.52 -3.87 11.69
N GLY A 73 0.80 -4.17 12.95
CA GLY A 73 -0.18 -4.64 13.91
C GLY A 73 0.07 -3.82 15.17
N GLU A 74 -0.87 -2.95 15.48
CA GLU A 74 -0.83 -1.88 16.49
C GLU A 74 -0.13 -0.57 16.07
N PRO A 75 -0.78 0.59 16.25
CA PRO A 75 -0.13 1.89 16.09
C PRO A 75 0.74 2.18 17.33
N PHE A 76 1.97 1.64 17.41
CA PHE A 76 2.93 2.07 18.46
C PHE A 76 4.38 2.23 17.99
N TYR A 77 4.91 3.41 18.33
CA TYR A 77 6.30 3.87 18.42
C TYR A 77 7.43 2.89 18.00
N GLY A 78 7.67 2.78 16.69
CA GLY A 78 9.03 2.86 16.15
C GLY A 78 9.84 1.58 15.90
N ASP A 79 9.29 0.36 15.92
CA ASP A 79 9.97 -0.86 15.42
C ASP A 79 9.17 -1.46 14.24
N VAL A 80 9.59 -1.16 13.01
CA VAL A 80 8.91 -1.57 11.75
C VAL A 80 9.57 -2.83 11.17
N SER A 81 10.80 -3.12 11.55
CA SER A 81 11.55 -4.29 11.11
C SER A 81 11.16 -5.57 11.86
N GLY A 82 10.54 -5.45 13.05
CA GLY A 82 10.07 -6.56 13.85
C GLY A 82 11.20 -7.37 14.49
N ASN A 83 12.37 -6.76 14.67
CA ASN A 83 13.55 -7.39 15.24
C ASN A 83 13.73 -7.09 16.74
N GLY A 84 12.87 -6.28 17.34
CA GLY A 84 12.92 -5.88 18.75
C GLY A 84 13.83 -4.68 19.04
N GLU A 85 14.36 -4.02 18.00
CA GLU A 85 15.18 -2.82 18.09
C GLU A 85 14.53 -1.65 17.35
N ILE A 86 14.52 -0.46 17.98
CA ILE A 86 14.11 0.80 17.32
C ILE A 86 15.36 1.42 16.71
N THR A 87 15.54 1.25 15.40
CA THR A 87 16.69 1.75 14.63
C THR A 87 16.25 2.83 13.62
N ALA A 88 17.22 3.46 12.95
CA ALA A 88 16.92 4.39 11.86
C ALA A 88 16.18 3.73 10.67
N PHE A 89 16.26 2.40 10.55
CA PHE A 89 15.48 1.65 9.56
C PHE A 89 14.00 1.56 9.96
N ASP A 90 13.70 1.62 11.26
CA ASP A 90 12.36 1.54 11.81
C ASP A 90 11.63 2.89 11.81
N ALA A 91 12.36 3.97 11.54
CA ALA A 91 11.77 5.27 11.21
C ALA A 91 11.13 5.29 9.79
N ALA A 92 11.18 4.17 9.07
CA ALA A 92 10.61 4.08 7.73
C ALA A 92 9.12 3.68 7.80
N LEU A 93 8.30 4.39 7.03
CA LEU A 93 6.84 4.23 6.97
C LEU A 93 6.36 2.77 6.90
N ILE A 94 5.14 2.53 7.40
CA ILE A 94 4.35 1.29 7.30
C ILE A 94 4.30 0.74 5.85
N LEU A 95 4.51 1.65 4.88
CA LEU A 95 4.65 1.36 3.47
C LEU A 95 5.92 2.01 2.91
N GLN A 96 6.78 1.21 2.27
CA GLN A 96 7.97 1.73 1.59
C GLN A 96 7.78 1.74 0.08
N VAL A 97 8.24 2.81 -0.59
CA VAL A 97 8.41 2.83 -2.05
C VAL A 97 9.65 2.02 -2.37
N VAL A 98 9.46 0.84 -2.95
CA VAL A 98 10.57 -0.11 -3.20
C VAL A 98 11.15 0.08 -4.60
N VAL A 99 10.36 0.61 -5.53
CA VAL A 99 10.78 0.88 -6.91
C VAL A 99 10.04 2.16 -7.35
N GLY A 100 10.78 3.14 -7.87
CA GLY A 100 10.28 4.50 -8.12
C GLY A 100 9.08 4.60 -9.07
N ILE A 101 8.51 5.81 -9.15
CA ILE A 101 7.36 6.15 -10.00
C ILE A 101 7.71 5.87 -11.47
N LEU A 102 6.98 4.95 -12.09
CA LEU A 102 7.09 4.70 -13.52
C LEU A 102 5.99 5.47 -14.24
N HIS A 103 6.36 6.54 -14.95
CA HIS A 103 5.44 7.26 -15.83
C HIS A 103 5.21 6.39 -17.08
N LEU A 104 3.98 5.94 -17.29
CA LEU A 104 3.58 5.21 -18.49
C LEU A 104 2.91 6.19 -19.47
N GLY A 105 3.72 6.86 -20.30
CA GLY A 105 3.32 7.81 -21.35
C GLY A 105 4.42 8.87 -21.54
N ASP A 106 4.84 9.25 -22.75
CA ASP A 106 4.01 9.56 -23.92
C ASP A 106 4.20 8.58 -25.10
N THR A 107 3.10 8.03 -25.64
CA THR A 107 3.05 7.61 -27.04
C THR A 107 2.51 8.77 -27.85
N GLU A 108 3.36 9.34 -28.71
CA GLU A 108 2.98 10.30 -29.77
C GLU A 108 1.89 9.76 -30.70
#